data_AF-U2CBR1-F1
#
_entry.id   AF-U2CBR1-F1
#
_cell.length_a   1.000
_cell.length_b   1.000
_cell.length_c   1.000
_cell.angle_alpha   90.00
_cell.angle_beta   90.00
_cell.angle_gamma   90.00
#
_symmetry.space_group_name_H-M   'P 1'
#
loop_
_entity.id
_entity.type
_entity.pdbx_description
1 polymer ?
#
loop_
_entity_poly.entity_id
_entity_poly.type
_entity_poly.pdbx_seq_one_letter_code
_entity_poly.pdbx_strand_id
1 'polypeptide(L)'
;MKKSDNKNSNRIADAEQLTKEVQAIHSEMKVFEDAYKKETASLKQKIVQLEEDFLNRWLVDSTGRPVCKGMTIEKNGKRFKVIDRHQQFLFRYLGNARVSVLPEGKKRTLDIFPSELVEFTIVDLV
;
A
#
# COMPACT_ATOMS: atom_id res chain seq x y z
N MET A 1 57.48 7.56 23.96
CA MET A 1 56.10 7.49 23.42
C MET A 1 55.32 8.71 23.92
N LYS A 2 54.77 9.55 23.03
CA LYS A 2 54.18 10.85 23.43
C LYS A 2 52.78 10.63 24.03
N LYS A 3 52.44 11.43 25.05
CA LYS A 3 51.18 11.40 25.81
C LYS A 3 49.91 11.51 24.92
N SER A 4 50.05 12.11 23.74
CA SER A 4 49.01 12.23 22.70
C SER A 4 48.61 10.89 22.08
N ASP A 5 49.58 10.00 21.88
CA ASP A 5 49.39 8.75 21.14
C ASP A 5 48.62 7.75 22.01
N ASN A 6 48.89 7.76 23.32
CA ASN A 6 48.16 7.00 24.33
C ASN A 6 46.68 7.46 24.43
N LYS A 7 46.43 8.78 24.38
CA LYS A 7 45.06 9.33 24.44
C LYS A 7 44.23 8.95 23.20
N ASN A 8 44.85 8.92 22.01
CA ASN A 8 44.17 8.49 20.79
C ASN A 8 43.92 6.97 20.77
N SER A 9 44.86 6.16 21.29
CA SER A 9 44.68 4.71 21.43
C SER A 9 43.47 4.37 22.31
N ASN A 10 43.30 5.07 23.44
CA ASN A 10 42.16 4.84 24.34
C ASN A 10 40.82 5.22 23.68
N ARG A 11 40.78 6.31 22.90
CA ARG A 11 39.56 6.71 22.18
C ARG A 11 39.14 5.69 21.13
N ILE A 12 40.09 5.03 20.47
CA ILE A 12 39.80 3.98 19.48
C ILE A 12 39.22 2.76 20.19
N ALA A 13 39.85 2.32 21.29
CA ALA A 13 39.35 1.20 22.10
C ALA A 13 37.94 1.46 22.65
N ASP A 14 37.68 2.67 23.16
CA ASP A 14 36.35 3.08 23.63
C ASP A 14 35.33 3.03 22.48
N ALA A 15 35.68 3.55 21.30
CA ALA A 15 34.80 3.54 20.13
C ALA A 15 34.48 2.12 19.66
N GLU A 16 35.47 1.22 19.65
CA GLU A 16 35.26 -0.19 19.29
C GLU A 16 34.33 -0.90 20.29
N GLN A 17 34.51 -0.64 21.59
CA GLN A 17 33.65 -1.21 22.62
C GLN A 17 32.21 -0.70 22.51
N LEU A 18 32.02 0.62 22.40
CA LEU A 18 30.70 1.22 22.22
C LEU A 18 30.03 0.74 20.92
N THR A 19 30.80 0.54 19.86
CA THR A 19 30.27 -0.01 18.60
C THR A 19 29.71 -1.42 18.79
N LYS A 20 30.39 -2.28 19.56
CA LYS A 20 29.89 -3.62 19.88
C LYS A 20 28.59 -3.58 20.69
N GLU A 21 28.51 -2.66 21.65
CA GLU A 21 27.29 -2.48 22.46
C GLU A 21 26.12 -1.98 21.62
N VAL A 22 26.35 -1.00 20.73
CA VAL A 22 25.34 -0.52 19.77
C VAL A 22 24.89 -1.65 18.83
N GLN A 23 25.81 -2.46 18.31
CA GLN A 23 25.48 -3.61 17.46
C GLN A 23 24.66 -4.67 18.20
N ALA A 24 24.95 -4.91 19.49
CA ALA A 24 24.17 -5.83 20.32
C ALA A 24 22.72 -5.33 20.47
N ILE A 25 22.54 -4.04 20.77
CA ILE A 25 21.21 -3.41 20.87
C ILE A 25 20.45 -3.51 19.55
N HIS A 26 21.09 -3.21 18.41
CA HIS A 26 20.46 -3.37 17.10
C HIS A 26 20.05 -4.81 16.81
N SER A 27 20.87 -5.78 17.23
CA SER A 27 20.55 -7.21 17.07
C SER A 27 19.33 -7.58 17.90
N GLU A 28 19.22 -7.08 19.13
CA GLU A 28 18.07 -7.28 20.00
C GLU A 28 16.80 -6.63 19.43
N MET A 29 16.88 -5.37 18.97
CA MET A 29 15.78 -4.69 18.27
C MET A 29 15.27 -5.49 17.08
N LYS A 30 16.18 -6.07 16.28
CA LYS A 30 15.84 -6.86 15.11
C LYS A 30 15.03 -8.10 15.46
N VAL A 31 15.34 -8.77 16.58
CA VAL A 31 14.55 -9.92 17.07
C VAL A 31 13.10 -9.50 17.34
N PHE A 32 12.89 -8.36 17.99
CA PHE A 32 11.55 -7.83 18.25
C PHE A 32 10.82 -7.41 16.97
N GLU A 33 11.50 -6.74 16.04
CA GLU A 33 10.92 -6.36 14.75
C GLU A 33 10.49 -7.58 13.93
N ASP A 34 11.31 -8.62 13.90
CA ASP A 34 11.03 -9.85 13.15
C ASP A 34 9.88 -10.63 13.79
N ALA A 35 9.81 -10.70 15.12
CA ALA A 35 8.68 -11.26 15.85
C ALA A 35 7.38 -10.48 15.57
N TYR A 36 7.42 -9.15 15.69
CA TYR A 36 6.28 -8.27 15.40
C TYR A 36 5.80 -8.41 13.95
N LYS A 37 6.72 -8.45 12.97
CA LYS A 37 6.38 -8.69 11.55
C LYS A 37 5.67 -10.02 11.37
N LYS A 38 6.16 -11.09 12.00
CA LYS A 38 5.58 -12.43 11.90
C LYS A 38 4.18 -12.49 12.52
N GLU A 39 4.00 -11.92 13.70
CA GLU A 39 2.71 -11.93 14.41
C GLU A 39 1.67 -11.08 13.69
N THR A 40 2.06 -9.91 13.18
CA THR A 40 1.14 -9.00 12.51
C THR A 40 0.85 -9.35 11.05
N ALA A 41 1.63 -10.23 10.41
CA ALA A 41 1.47 -10.58 9.00
C ALA A 41 0.04 -11.06 8.68
N SER A 42 -0.50 -11.98 9.48
CA SER A 42 -1.85 -12.51 9.28
C SER A 42 -2.93 -11.44 9.48
N LEU A 43 -2.73 -10.52 10.44
CA LEU A 43 -3.66 -9.41 10.69
C LEU A 43 -3.65 -8.41 9.54
N LYS A 44 -2.47 -8.08 9.00
CA LYS A 44 -2.32 -7.23 7.82
C LYS A 44 -3.00 -7.84 6.60
N GLN A 45 -2.86 -9.16 6.40
CA GLN A 45 -3.57 -9.88 5.33
C GLN A 45 -5.09 -9.81 5.50
N LYS A 46 -5.62 -9.99 6.73
CA LYS A 46 -7.06 -9.84 7.00
C LYS A 46 -7.56 -8.43 6.72
N ILE A 47 -6.78 -7.40 7.03
CA ILE A 47 -7.12 -6.01 6.72
C ILE A 47 -7.23 -5.85 5.19
N VAL A 48 -6.20 -6.23 4.44
CA VAL A 48 -6.20 -6.14 2.97
C VAL A 48 -7.38 -6.90 2.36
N GLN A 49 -7.71 -8.08 2.89
CA GLN A 49 -8.88 -8.85 2.43
C GLN A 49 -10.18 -8.08 2.65
N LEU A 50 -10.39 -7.50 3.84
CA LEU A 50 -11.59 -6.73 4.15
C LEU A 50 -11.69 -5.45 3.32
N GLU A 51 -10.55 -4.79 3.05
CA GLU A 51 -10.49 -3.62 2.17
C GLU A 51 -10.88 -4.00 0.74
N GLU A 52 -10.34 -5.11 0.20
CA GLU A 52 -10.68 -5.58 -1.15
C GLU A 52 -12.13 -6.08 -1.24
N ASP A 53 -12.63 -6.78 -0.22
CA ASP A 53 -14.03 -7.22 -0.13
C ASP A 53 -14.99 -6.02 -0.14
N PHE A 54 -14.63 -4.94 0.56
CA PHE A 54 -15.38 -3.70 0.54
C PHE A 54 -15.38 -3.08 -0.87
N LEU A 55 -14.22 -2.95 -1.50
CA LEU A 55 -14.13 -2.44 -2.87
C LEU A 55 -14.94 -3.29 -3.85
N ASN A 56 -14.91 -4.62 -3.73
CA ASN A 56 -15.65 -5.54 -4.59
C ASN A 56 -17.16 -5.45 -4.41
N ARG A 57 -17.63 -5.16 -3.19
CA ARG A 57 -19.05 -4.99 -2.91
C ARG A 57 -19.62 -3.68 -3.48
N TRP A 58 -18.82 -2.62 -3.51
CA TRP A 58 -19.31 -1.28 -3.82
C TRP A 58 -18.89 -0.73 -5.18
N LEU A 59 -17.74 -1.16 -5.71
CA LEU A 59 -17.28 -0.76 -7.03
C LEU A 59 -17.72 -1.80 -8.06
N VAL A 60 -19.03 -1.80 -8.35
CA VAL A 60 -19.67 -2.70 -9.30
C VAL A 60 -20.17 -1.96 -10.54
N ASP A 61 -20.20 -2.66 -11.67
CA ASP A 61 -20.78 -2.17 -12.92
C ASP A 61 -22.33 -2.26 -12.88
N SER A 62 -22.97 -1.87 -13.98
CA SER A 62 -24.43 -1.92 -14.19
C SER A 62 -25.05 -3.31 -13.99
N THR A 63 -24.24 -4.37 -14.07
CA THR A 63 -24.65 -5.76 -13.91
C THR A 63 -24.40 -6.29 -12.49
N GLY A 64 -23.86 -5.45 -11.61
CA GLY A 64 -23.46 -5.85 -10.25
C GLY A 64 -22.14 -6.62 -10.19
N ARG A 65 -21.35 -6.65 -11.28
CA ARG A 65 -20.04 -7.31 -11.29
C ARG A 65 -18.97 -6.35 -10.77
N PRO A 66 -18.02 -6.83 -9.93
CA PRO A 66 -16.91 -6.00 -9.48
C PRO A 66 -16.06 -5.48 -10.63
N VAL A 67 -15.81 -4.17 -10.64
CA VAL A 67 -14.91 -3.52 -11.59
C VAL A 67 -13.50 -3.63 -11.05
N CYS A 68 -12.62 -4.39 -11.71
CA CYS A 68 -11.24 -4.62 -11.31
C CYS A 68 -10.24 -3.79 -12.10
N LYS A 69 -9.06 -3.54 -11.52
CA LYS A 69 -7.92 -2.93 -12.21
C LYS A 69 -7.57 -3.71 -13.48
N GLY A 70 -7.29 -2.99 -14.57
CA GLY A 70 -6.95 -3.57 -15.87
C GLY A 70 -8.15 -3.81 -16.79
N MET A 71 -9.38 -3.83 -16.25
CA MET A 71 -10.60 -3.95 -17.05
C MET A 71 -10.84 -2.69 -17.89
N THR A 72 -11.68 -2.85 -18.93
CA THR A 72 -12.28 -1.74 -19.68
C THR A 72 -13.75 -1.65 -19.31
N ILE A 73 -14.20 -0.45 -18.94
CA ILE A 73 -15.62 -0.15 -18.72
C ILE A 73 -16.12 0.82 -19.79
N GLU A 74 -17.38 0.67 -20.17
CA GLU A 74 -18.02 1.48 -21.21
C GLU A 74 -19.28 2.17 -20.70
N LYS A 75 -19.49 3.42 -21.11
CA LYS A 75 -20.73 4.17 -20.92
C LYS A 75 -21.02 5.01 -22.15
N ASN A 76 -22.20 4.87 -22.72
CA ASN A 76 -22.65 5.61 -23.91
C ASN A 76 -21.65 5.55 -25.08
N GLY A 77 -21.09 4.36 -25.36
CA GLY A 77 -20.11 4.15 -26.43
C GLY A 77 -18.71 4.73 -26.16
N LYS A 78 -18.46 5.28 -24.96
CA LYS A 78 -17.14 5.76 -24.54
C LYS A 78 -16.49 4.74 -23.62
N ARG A 79 -15.23 4.39 -23.91
CA ARG A 79 -14.45 3.40 -23.18
C ARG A 79 -13.44 4.03 -22.25
N PHE A 80 -13.26 3.37 -21.11
CA PHE A 80 -12.41 3.83 -20.03
C PHE A 80 -11.63 2.64 -19.46
N LYS A 81 -10.31 2.75 -19.44
CA LYS A 81 -9.44 1.74 -18.83
C LYS A 81 -9.35 1.95 -17.34
N VAL A 82 -9.64 0.92 -16.56
CA VAL A 82 -9.51 0.94 -15.10
C VAL A 82 -8.03 0.89 -14.73
N ILE A 83 -7.53 1.98 -14.14
CA ILE A 83 -6.12 2.12 -13.76
C ILE A 83 -5.93 1.72 -12.29
N ASP A 84 -6.88 2.07 -11.45
CA ASP A 84 -6.79 1.78 -10.02
C ASP A 84 -8.16 1.75 -9.34
N ARG A 85 -8.19 1.17 -8.14
CA ARG A 85 -9.34 1.15 -7.24
C ARG A 85 -8.86 1.46 -5.85
N HIS A 86 -9.53 2.36 -5.17
CA HIS A 86 -9.11 2.74 -3.83
C HIS A 86 -10.28 3.27 -3.02
N GLN A 87 -10.01 3.47 -1.73
CA GLN A 87 -10.90 4.11 -0.76
C GLN A 87 -10.10 5.13 0.04
N GLN A 88 -10.79 6.08 0.66
CA GLN A 88 -10.11 7.09 1.46
C GLN A 88 -9.60 6.48 2.77
N PHE A 89 -8.29 6.50 3.00
CA PHE A 89 -7.66 5.90 4.19
C PHE A 89 -7.74 6.77 5.46
N LEU A 90 -8.49 7.88 5.47
CA LEU A 90 -8.59 8.73 6.66
C LEU A 90 -9.24 7.93 7.81
N PHE A 91 -8.53 7.81 8.93
CA PHE A 91 -8.98 7.15 10.16
C PHE A 91 -9.33 5.66 10.06
N ARG A 92 -8.77 4.91 9.09
CA ARG A 92 -9.07 3.48 8.87
C ARG A 92 -10.57 3.22 8.60
N TYR A 93 -11.27 4.21 8.08
CA TYR A 93 -12.67 4.12 7.71
C TYR A 93 -12.82 3.47 6.32
N LEU A 94 -13.62 2.40 6.22
CA LEU A 94 -13.99 1.80 4.93
C LEU A 94 -15.10 2.63 4.30
N GLY A 95 -14.74 3.54 3.41
CA GLY A 95 -15.68 4.45 2.80
C GLY A 95 -15.08 5.28 1.68
N ASN A 96 -15.95 6.00 0.97
CA ASN A 96 -15.54 6.84 -0.17
C ASN A 96 -14.70 6.05 -1.19
N ALA A 97 -15.19 4.85 -1.53
CA ALA A 97 -14.60 4.01 -2.57
C ALA A 97 -14.70 4.71 -3.93
N ARG A 98 -13.68 4.51 -4.78
CA ARG A 98 -13.62 5.10 -6.13
C ARG A 98 -12.85 4.20 -7.07
N VAL A 99 -13.20 4.28 -8.35
CA VAL A 99 -12.40 3.72 -9.45
C VAL A 99 -11.72 4.86 -10.19
N SER A 100 -10.39 4.80 -10.33
CA SER A 100 -9.66 5.71 -11.22
C SER A 100 -9.56 5.11 -12.61
N VAL A 101 -10.05 5.83 -13.61
CA VAL A 101 -10.06 5.39 -15.01
C VAL A 101 -9.33 6.35 -15.93
N LEU A 102 -8.80 5.83 -17.03
CA LEU A 102 -8.25 6.59 -18.14
C LEU A 102 -9.18 6.49 -19.34
N PRO A 103 -9.87 7.57 -19.75
CA PRO A 103 -10.67 7.56 -20.97
C PRO A 103 -9.79 7.34 -22.21
N GLU A 104 -10.29 6.60 -23.20
CA GLU A 104 -9.58 6.41 -24.46
C GLU A 104 -9.21 7.75 -25.13
N GLY A 105 -7.98 7.84 -25.63
CA GLY A 105 -7.45 9.05 -26.27
C GLY A 105 -7.17 10.23 -25.31
N LYS A 106 -7.34 10.05 -23.99
CA LYS A 106 -7.01 11.07 -22.98
C LYS A 106 -5.73 10.71 -22.23
N LYS A 107 -5.11 11.73 -21.62
CA LYS A 107 -3.88 11.61 -20.82
C LYS A 107 -4.12 11.75 -19.30
N ARG A 108 -5.33 12.15 -18.89
CA ARG A 108 -5.67 12.41 -17.49
C ARG A 108 -6.66 11.37 -16.99
N THR A 109 -6.45 10.91 -15.77
CA THR A 109 -7.37 10.01 -15.07
C THR A 109 -8.56 10.78 -14.52
N LEU A 110 -9.66 10.05 -14.34
CA LEU A 110 -10.89 10.51 -13.68
C LEU A 110 -11.25 9.51 -12.60
N ASP A 111 -11.74 10.00 -11.47
CA ASP A 111 -12.30 9.15 -10.42
C ASP A 111 -13.81 9.04 -10.61
N ILE A 112 -14.31 7.81 -10.57
CA ILE A 112 -15.73 7.49 -10.66
C ILE A 112 -16.19 6.93 -9.31
N PHE A 113 -17.28 7.48 -8.79
CA PHE A 113 -17.87 7.03 -7.53
C PHE A 113 -18.82 5.84 -7.74
N PRO A 114 -19.09 5.00 -6.73
CA PRO A 114 -20.04 3.91 -6.78
C PRO A 114 -21.40 4.30 -7.39
N SER A 115 -21.92 5.46 -7.02
CA SER A 115 -23.21 5.98 -7.51
C SER A 115 -23.24 6.26 -9.01
N GLU A 116 -22.09 6.54 -9.61
CA GLU A 116 -21.95 6.79 -11.05
C GLU A 116 -21.52 5.53 -11.81
N LEU A 117 -20.78 4.65 -11.13
CA LEU A 117 -20.20 3.44 -11.72
C LEU A 117 -21.27 2.44 -12.20
N VAL A 118 -22.44 2.43 -11.56
CA VAL A 118 -23.61 1.64 -11.96
C VAL A 118 -24.14 1.99 -13.36
N GLU A 119 -23.73 3.12 -13.94
CA GLU A 119 -24.06 3.50 -15.32
C GLU A 119 -23.07 2.95 -16.36
N PHE A 120 -22.02 2.25 -15.93
CA PHE A 120 -20.99 1.68 -16.79
C PHE A 120 -21.15 0.17 -16.88
N THR A 121 -20.69 -0.43 -17.98
CA THR A 121 -20.68 -1.89 -18.17
C THR A 121 -19.26 -2.36 -18.45
N ILE A 122 -18.80 -3.44 -17.80
CA ILE A 122 -17.48 -4.03 -18.12
C ILE A 122 -17.57 -4.71 -19.49
N VAL A 123 -16.69 -4.31 -20.41
CA VAL A 123 -16.65 -4.80 -21.80
C VAL A 123 -15.49 -5.72 -22.10
N ASP A 124 -14.41 -5.66 -21.32
CA ASP A 124 -13.29 -6.61 -21.39
C ASP A 124 -13.14 -7.32 -20.04
N LEU A 125 -13.23 -8.65 -20.07
CA LEU A 125 -12.90 -9.50 -18.93
C LEU A 125 -11.39 -9.73 -18.93
N VAL A 126 -10.75 -9.51 -17.78
CA VAL A 126 -9.36 -9.93 -17.52
C VAL A 126 -9.31 -11.44 -17.37
#